data_AF-A0A3P8JFY7-F1
#
_entry.id   AF-A0A3P8JFY7-F1
#
_cell.length_a   1.000
_cell.length_b   1.000
_cell.length_c   1.000
_cell.angle_alpha   90.00
_cell.angle_beta   90.00
_cell.angle_gamma   90.00
#
_symmetry.space_group_name_H-M   'P 1'
#
loop_
_entity.id
_entity.type
_entity.pdbx_description
1 polymer ?
#
loop_
_entity_poly.entity_id
_entity_poly.type
_entity_poly.pdbx_seq_one_letter_code
_entity_poly.pdbx_strand_id
1 'polypeptide(L)'
;MSLRIGAKTHGAMDVTVGPLVNLWGFGPDKQPVKTPDPQQIAAAKARTGLQHLTVINRADRQYLQKDIADLYVDLSTVGEGYAADHLARLMEQEGISRYLVSVGGALVSRGMNADGQPWRVAIQKPTDRENAVQAIVDINGHGISTSGSYRNYYELDGKRISHVIDPQTGRPIDHNLVSVTVIAPTALEADGWDTGLMVLGPQKAQEVVKEQGLAVYMIVKEGEGFKTWMSPQFRTFLVGEKN
;
A
#
# COMPACT_ATOMS: atom_id res chain seq x y z
N MET A 1 -0.55 -3.48 -13.69
CA MET A 1 -0.01 -2.41 -12.84
C MET A 1 1.04 -3.01 -11.91
N SER A 2 0.67 -3.88 -10.98
CA SER A 2 1.50 -4.33 -9.85
C SER A 2 2.91 -4.80 -10.22
N LEU A 3 3.09 -5.55 -11.31
CA LEU A 3 4.43 -5.94 -11.81
C LEU A 3 5.37 -4.74 -12.08
N ARG A 4 4.81 -3.60 -12.54
CA ARG A 4 5.59 -2.38 -12.82
C ARG A 4 5.97 -1.64 -11.54
N ILE A 5 5.06 -1.52 -10.56
CA ILE A 5 5.41 -0.94 -9.24
C ILE A 5 6.42 -1.85 -8.54
N GLY A 6 6.25 -3.17 -8.61
CA GLY A 6 7.21 -4.12 -8.07
C GLY A 6 8.61 -3.95 -8.66
N ALA A 7 8.73 -3.79 -9.98
CA ALA A 7 10.01 -3.48 -10.61
C ALA A 7 10.61 -2.14 -10.13
N LYS A 8 9.79 -1.08 -10.05
CA LYS A 8 10.23 0.26 -9.63
C LYS A 8 10.53 0.39 -8.12
N THR A 9 10.08 -0.57 -7.32
CA THR A 9 10.39 -0.67 -5.88
C THR A 9 11.48 -1.72 -5.61
N HIS A 10 12.19 -2.15 -6.66
CA HIS A 10 13.25 -3.16 -6.57
C HIS A 10 12.80 -4.48 -5.92
N GLY A 11 11.58 -4.91 -6.25
CA GLY A 11 10.96 -6.13 -5.74
C GLY A 11 10.36 -6.03 -4.34
N ALA A 12 10.32 -4.82 -3.73
CA ALA A 12 9.73 -4.65 -2.42
C ALA A 12 8.20 -4.84 -2.44
N MET A 13 7.52 -4.32 -3.47
CA MET A 13 6.13 -4.66 -3.74
C MET A 13 6.05 -5.91 -4.62
N ASP A 14 5.75 -7.07 -4.02
CA ASP A 14 5.69 -8.35 -4.74
C ASP A 14 4.34 -9.04 -4.54
N VAL A 15 3.51 -9.06 -5.59
CA VAL A 15 2.21 -9.76 -5.59
C VAL A 15 2.32 -11.28 -5.59
N THR A 16 3.53 -11.84 -5.61
CA THR A 16 3.75 -13.29 -5.54
C THR A 16 4.21 -13.74 -4.16
N VAL A 17 4.24 -12.83 -3.18
CA VAL A 17 4.64 -13.08 -1.77
C VAL A 17 3.65 -13.96 -0.99
N GLY A 18 2.52 -14.35 -1.60
CA GLY A 18 1.47 -15.16 -0.98
C GLY A 18 1.94 -16.40 -0.19
N PRO A 19 2.89 -17.22 -0.69
CA PRO A 19 3.42 -18.35 0.07
C PRO A 19 4.07 -17.95 1.40
N LEU A 20 4.68 -16.77 1.46
CA LEU A 20 5.26 -16.23 2.69
C LEU A 20 4.17 -15.63 3.59
N VAL A 21 3.24 -14.87 3.03
CA VAL A 21 2.08 -14.33 3.77
C VAL A 21 1.31 -15.43 4.50
N ASN A 22 1.06 -16.54 3.80
CA ASN A 22 0.44 -17.73 4.38
C ASN A 22 1.31 -18.39 5.46
N LEU A 23 2.63 -18.54 5.22
CA LEU A 23 3.56 -19.11 6.20
C LEU A 23 3.57 -18.32 7.52
N TRP A 24 3.40 -17.00 7.44
CA TRP A 24 3.32 -16.10 8.59
C TRP A 24 1.90 -15.93 9.14
N GLY A 25 0.90 -16.63 8.60
CA GLY A 25 -0.47 -16.63 9.13
C GLY A 25 -1.28 -15.37 8.87
N PHE A 26 -0.89 -14.57 7.86
CA PHE A 26 -1.63 -13.37 7.46
C PHE A 26 -2.56 -13.60 6.26
N GLY A 27 -2.46 -14.78 5.64
CA GLY A 27 -3.35 -15.23 4.58
C GLY A 27 -4.53 -16.07 5.10
N PRO A 28 -5.22 -16.81 4.22
CA PRO A 28 -6.35 -17.68 4.61
C PRO A 28 -5.93 -18.93 5.39
N ASP A 29 -4.63 -19.25 5.40
CA ASP A 29 -4.08 -20.38 6.16
C ASP A 29 -4.06 -20.09 7.66
N LYS A 30 -4.06 -21.16 8.48
CA LYS A 30 -4.06 -21.02 9.94
C LYS A 30 -2.79 -20.32 10.42
N GLN A 31 -2.96 -19.43 11.40
CA GLN A 31 -1.85 -18.76 12.07
C GLN A 31 -0.86 -19.79 12.66
N PRO A 32 0.45 -19.62 12.46
CA PRO A 32 1.44 -20.56 12.96
C PRO A 32 1.55 -20.48 14.48
N VAL A 33 1.79 -21.63 15.11
CA VAL A 33 1.93 -21.73 16.59
C VAL A 33 3.34 -21.32 17.05
N LYS A 34 4.32 -21.30 16.13
CA LYS A 34 5.71 -20.96 16.39
C LYS A 34 6.26 -20.15 15.22
N THR A 35 7.30 -19.35 15.47
CA THR A 35 8.03 -18.66 14.41
C THR A 35 8.53 -19.65 13.34
N PRO A 36 8.27 -19.41 12.03
CA PRO A 36 8.79 -20.23 10.95
C PRO A 36 10.32 -20.33 10.97
N ASP A 37 10.85 -21.53 10.76
CA ASP A 37 12.29 -21.75 10.72
C ASP A 37 12.91 -21.28 9.38
N PRO A 38 14.25 -21.10 9.30
CA PRO A 38 14.90 -20.64 8.08
C PRO A 38 14.68 -21.54 6.86
N GLN A 39 14.50 -22.85 7.05
CA GLN A 39 14.27 -23.79 5.95
C GLN A 39 12.86 -23.63 5.39
N GLN A 40 11.86 -23.45 6.25
CA GLN A 40 10.48 -23.15 5.86
C GLN A 40 10.40 -21.83 5.08
N ILE A 41 11.08 -20.77 5.55
CA ILE A 41 11.14 -19.47 4.86
C ILE A 41 11.81 -19.64 3.49
N ALA A 42 12.94 -20.35 3.40
CA ALA A 42 13.63 -20.58 2.14
C ALA A 42 12.76 -21.36 1.13
N ALA A 43 12.04 -22.38 1.59
CA ALA A 43 11.12 -23.16 0.76
C ALA A 43 9.94 -22.32 0.26
N ALA A 44 9.40 -21.41 1.08
CA ALA A 44 8.37 -20.49 0.66
C ALA A 44 8.90 -19.47 -0.38
N LYS A 45 10.06 -18.86 -0.13
CA LYS A 45 10.73 -17.93 -1.07
C LYS A 45 11.03 -18.53 -2.43
N ALA A 46 11.36 -19.82 -2.49
CA ALA A 46 11.60 -20.51 -3.76
C ALA A 46 10.37 -20.56 -4.69
N ARG A 47 9.18 -20.24 -4.15
CA ARG A 47 7.90 -20.18 -4.87
C ARG A 47 7.41 -18.75 -5.10
N THR A 48 8.28 -17.76 -4.92
CA THR A 48 7.97 -16.33 -5.11
C THR A 48 8.90 -15.71 -6.17
N GLY A 49 8.41 -14.71 -6.88
CA GLY A 49 9.20 -13.84 -7.73
C GLY A 49 8.37 -13.24 -8.86
N LEU A 50 8.39 -11.91 -8.99
CA LEU A 50 7.69 -11.17 -10.04
C LEU A 50 8.03 -11.64 -11.46
N GLN A 51 9.27 -12.10 -11.69
CA GLN A 51 9.71 -12.63 -12.99
C GLN A 51 8.92 -13.86 -13.46
N HIS A 52 8.26 -14.57 -12.53
CA HIS A 52 7.49 -15.78 -12.81
C HIS A 52 6.06 -15.49 -13.27
N LEU A 53 5.64 -14.22 -13.36
CA LEU A 53 4.28 -13.83 -13.75
C LEU A 53 4.30 -12.86 -14.93
N THR A 54 3.58 -13.21 -15.99
CA THR A 54 3.44 -12.39 -17.20
C THR A 54 1.97 -12.09 -17.51
N VAL A 55 1.69 -10.86 -17.93
CA VAL A 55 0.38 -10.44 -18.46
C VAL A 55 0.44 -10.42 -19.98
N ILE A 56 -0.49 -11.12 -20.64
CA ILE A 56 -0.60 -11.15 -22.10
C ILE A 56 -1.92 -10.47 -22.50
N ASN A 57 -1.82 -9.33 -23.17
CA ASN A 57 -2.97 -8.63 -23.72
C ASN A 57 -3.08 -8.88 -25.23
N ARG A 58 -4.21 -9.39 -25.67
CA ARG A 58 -4.61 -9.51 -27.08
C ARG A 58 -5.83 -8.61 -27.33
N ALA A 59 -6.19 -8.42 -28.59
CA ALA A 59 -7.27 -7.50 -28.98
C ALA A 59 -8.61 -7.83 -28.29
N ASP A 60 -8.94 -9.11 -28.13
CA ASP A 60 -10.23 -9.60 -27.61
C ASP A 60 -10.11 -10.35 -26.27
N ARG A 61 -8.88 -10.62 -25.79
CA ARG A 61 -8.61 -11.54 -24.67
C ARG A 61 -7.40 -11.11 -23.86
N GLN A 62 -7.43 -11.48 -22.58
CA GLN A 62 -6.37 -11.19 -21.62
C GLN A 62 -6.03 -12.48 -20.87
N TYR A 63 -4.75 -12.70 -20.60
CA TYR A 63 -4.26 -13.89 -19.91
C TYR A 63 -3.21 -13.54 -18.88
N LEU A 64 -3.15 -14.34 -17.82
CA LEU A 64 -1.99 -14.44 -16.95
C LEU A 64 -1.27 -15.75 -17.25
N GLN A 65 0.06 -15.69 -17.32
CA GLN A 65 0.91 -16.86 -17.49
C GLN A 65 1.92 -16.92 -16.35
N LYS A 66 2.10 -18.12 -15.78
CA LYS A 66 3.15 -18.43 -14.81
C LYS A 66 4.05 -19.55 -15.34
N ASP A 67 5.32 -19.50 -15.00
CA ASP A 67 6.34 -20.50 -15.40
C ASP A 67 6.70 -21.47 -14.26
N ILE A 68 6.29 -21.21 -13.03
CA ILE A 68 6.34 -22.15 -11.90
C ILE A 68 4.91 -22.54 -11.49
N ALA A 69 4.65 -23.84 -11.35
CA ALA A 69 3.31 -24.37 -11.11
C ALA A 69 2.71 -23.89 -9.78
N ASP A 70 3.53 -23.79 -8.74
CA ASP A 70 3.09 -23.45 -7.38
C ASP A 70 3.17 -21.95 -7.07
N LEU A 71 3.32 -21.08 -8.10
CA LEU A 71 3.23 -19.64 -7.90
C LEU A 71 1.83 -19.28 -7.36
N TYR A 72 1.82 -18.54 -6.26
CA TYR A 72 0.61 -18.01 -5.64
C TYR A 72 0.62 -16.49 -5.78
N VAL A 73 -0.43 -15.94 -6.40
CA VAL A 73 -0.60 -14.49 -6.57
C VAL A 73 -1.56 -13.98 -5.50
N ASP A 74 -1.10 -13.02 -4.73
CA ASP A 74 -1.87 -12.28 -3.73
C ASP A 74 -1.99 -10.81 -4.19
N LEU A 75 -3.23 -10.34 -4.30
CA LEU A 75 -3.57 -8.98 -4.71
C LEU A 75 -4.16 -8.15 -3.56
N SER A 76 -4.02 -8.61 -2.32
CA SER A 76 -4.53 -7.91 -1.13
C SER A 76 -4.08 -6.45 -1.04
N THR A 77 -2.84 -6.16 -1.43
CA THR A 77 -2.22 -4.82 -1.33
C THR A 77 -2.48 -3.92 -2.56
N VAL A 78 -3.38 -4.32 -3.45
CA VAL A 78 -3.82 -3.52 -4.61
C VAL A 78 -5.32 -3.61 -4.88
N GLY A 79 -6.02 -4.52 -4.17
CA GLY A 79 -7.42 -4.82 -4.40
C GLY A 79 -8.34 -3.68 -3.97
N GLU A 80 -8.03 -3.05 -2.84
CA GLU A 80 -8.80 -1.92 -2.30
C GLU A 80 -8.68 -0.71 -3.24
N GLY A 81 -7.47 -0.40 -3.71
CA GLY A 81 -7.23 0.65 -4.70
C GLY A 81 -8.00 0.43 -6.00
N TYR A 82 -7.97 -0.79 -6.56
CA TYR A 82 -8.78 -1.13 -7.74
C TYR A 82 -10.28 -0.95 -7.50
N ALA A 83 -10.77 -1.40 -6.34
CA ALA A 83 -12.17 -1.32 -6.00
C ALA A 83 -12.64 0.13 -5.85
N ALA A 84 -11.83 1.01 -5.24
CA ALA A 84 -12.10 2.44 -5.13
C ALA A 84 -12.17 3.11 -6.52
N ASP A 85 -11.20 2.82 -7.40
CA ASP A 85 -11.20 3.33 -8.79
C ASP A 85 -12.43 2.83 -9.58
N HIS A 86 -12.83 1.57 -9.37
CA HIS A 86 -14.00 1.00 -10.03
C HIS A 86 -15.30 1.60 -9.50
N LEU A 87 -15.38 1.87 -8.20
CA LEU A 87 -16.52 2.53 -7.59
C LEU A 87 -16.65 3.98 -8.07
N ALA A 88 -15.54 4.70 -8.25
CA ALA A 88 -15.53 6.03 -8.86
C ALA A 88 -16.10 6.02 -10.29
N ARG A 89 -15.71 5.02 -11.12
CA ARG A 89 -16.30 4.85 -12.46
C ARG A 89 -17.80 4.56 -12.42
N LEU A 90 -18.27 3.78 -11.44
CA LEU A 90 -19.70 3.54 -11.25
C LEU A 90 -20.44 4.86 -10.96
N MET A 91 -19.90 5.74 -10.11
CA MET A 91 -20.51 7.05 -9.85
C MET A 91 -20.71 7.84 -11.15
N GLU A 92 -19.70 7.87 -12.02
CA GLU A 92 -19.79 8.55 -13.31
C GLU A 92 -20.84 7.94 -14.25
N GLN A 93 -20.93 6.61 -14.30
CA GLN A 93 -21.92 5.88 -15.09
C GLN A 93 -23.36 6.17 -14.64
N GLU A 94 -23.56 6.38 -13.33
CA GLU A 94 -24.83 6.78 -12.73
C GLU A 94 -25.11 8.31 -12.84
N GLY A 95 -24.28 9.06 -13.57
CA GLY A 95 -24.43 10.50 -13.76
C GLY A 95 -24.05 11.35 -12.54
N ILE A 96 -23.36 10.77 -11.56
CA ILE A 96 -22.88 11.46 -10.35
C ILE A 96 -21.50 12.05 -10.62
N SER A 97 -21.43 13.37 -10.81
CA SER A 97 -20.18 14.08 -11.15
C SER A 97 -19.40 14.63 -9.95
N ARG A 98 -19.93 14.50 -8.73
CA ARG A 98 -19.31 14.94 -7.48
C ARG A 98 -19.41 13.83 -6.44
N TYR A 99 -18.28 13.28 -6.02
CA TYR A 99 -18.24 12.14 -5.11
C TYR A 99 -16.92 12.07 -4.34
N LEU A 100 -16.98 11.37 -3.21
CA LEU A 100 -15.84 10.81 -2.49
C LEU A 100 -16.18 9.34 -2.24
N VAL A 101 -15.36 8.43 -2.79
CA VAL A 101 -15.54 6.99 -2.61
C VAL A 101 -14.36 6.43 -1.82
N SER A 102 -14.61 5.37 -1.04
CA SER A 102 -13.62 4.74 -0.18
C SER A 102 -13.87 3.24 -0.12
N VAL A 103 -12.79 2.47 -0.23
CA VAL A 103 -12.78 1.02 0.03
C VAL A 103 -11.55 0.76 0.89
N GLY A 104 -11.74 0.32 2.13
CA GLY A 104 -10.64 0.13 3.08
C GLY A 104 -9.80 1.40 3.27
N GLY A 105 -8.49 1.29 3.03
CA GLY A 105 -7.54 2.41 3.13
C GLY A 105 -7.48 3.31 1.89
N ALA A 106 -8.11 2.89 0.78
CA ALA A 106 -8.03 3.56 -0.51
C ALA A 106 -9.24 4.48 -0.77
N LEU A 107 -9.00 5.69 -1.29
CA LEU A 107 -10.03 6.68 -1.58
C LEU A 107 -9.79 7.35 -2.94
N VAL A 108 -10.88 7.78 -3.58
CA VAL A 108 -10.89 8.62 -4.79
C VAL A 108 -11.94 9.71 -4.63
N SER A 109 -11.65 10.93 -5.06
CA SER A 109 -12.66 12.00 -5.08
C SER A 109 -12.75 12.73 -6.41
N ARG A 110 -13.93 13.28 -6.69
CA ARG A 110 -14.17 14.18 -7.82
C ARG A 110 -15.13 15.30 -7.42
N GLY A 111 -14.86 16.51 -7.91
CA GLY A 111 -15.70 17.68 -7.69
C GLY A 111 -15.67 18.20 -6.25
N MET A 112 -16.74 18.90 -5.87
CA MET A 112 -16.88 19.55 -4.56
C MET A 112 -17.98 18.86 -3.72
N ASN A 113 -17.91 19.02 -2.41
CA ASN A 113 -18.94 18.59 -1.48
C ASN A 113 -20.21 19.47 -1.57
N ALA A 114 -21.20 19.20 -0.72
CA ALA A 114 -22.48 19.93 -0.69
C ALA A 114 -22.32 21.44 -0.41
N ASP A 115 -21.26 21.85 0.28
CA ASP A 115 -20.95 23.24 0.60
C ASP A 115 -20.11 23.95 -0.48
N GLY A 116 -19.85 23.28 -1.60
CA GLY A 116 -19.02 23.81 -2.68
C GLY A 116 -17.52 23.84 -2.36
N GLN A 117 -17.07 23.08 -1.36
CA GLN A 117 -15.67 22.95 -0.96
C GLN A 117 -15.05 21.64 -1.46
N PRO A 118 -13.71 21.56 -1.63
CA PRO A 118 -13.06 20.29 -1.90
C PRO A 118 -13.36 19.24 -0.84
N TRP A 119 -13.45 17.98 -1.26
CA TRP A 119 -13.56 16.86 -0.33
C TRP A 119 -12.31 16.80 0.54
N ARG A 120 -12.46 17.02 1.86
CA ARG A 120 -11.34 17.02 2.80
C ARG A 120 -11.01 15.59 3.19
N VAL A 121 -9.81 15.13 2.83
CA VAL A 121 -9.29 13.83 3.26
C VAL A 121 -8.24 14.06 4.33
N ALA A 122 -8.49 13.53 5.53
CA ALA A 122 -7.61 13.70 6.68
C ALA A 122 -6.62 12.52 6.79
N ILE A 123 -5.33 12.83 6.85
CA ILE A 123 -4.30 11.86 7.24
C ILE A 123 -4.27 11.81 8.76
N GLN A 124 -4.39 10.62 9.34
CA GLN A 124 -4.43 10.42 10.79
C GLN A 124 -3.02 10.28 11.37
N LYS A 125 -2.84 10.69 12.63
CA LYS A 125 -1.68 10.27 13.43
C LYS A 125 -1.71 8.74 13.59
N PRO A 126 -0.58 8.04 13.50
CA PRO A 126 -0.55 6.58 13.50
C PRO A 126 -0.50 6.09 14.95
N THR A 127 -1.59 6.34 15.68
CA THR A 127 -1.78 5.86 17.05
C THR A 127 -3.04 5.00 17.10
N ASP A 128 -3.02 4.01 17.96
CA ASP A 128 -4.17 3.17 18.32
C ASP A 128 -5.02 3.77 19.46
N ARG A 129 -4.54 4.84 20.10
CA ARG A 129 -5.15 5.45 21.29
C ARG A 129 -6.04 6.65 20.99
N GLU A 130 -5.69 7.45 19.97
CA GLU A 130 -6.37 8.71 19.68
C GLU A 130 -6.53 8.96 18.17
N ASN A 131 -7.72 9.43 17.79
CA ASN A 131 -8.01 9.94 16.45
C ASN A 131 -7.57 11.41 16.37
N ALA A 132 -6.31 11.64 16.01
CA ALA A 132 -5.78 12.97 15.76
C ALA A 132 -5.49 13.18 14.28
N VAL A 133 -5.88 14.34 13.74
CA VAL A 133 -5.58 14.72 12.35
C VAL A 133 -4.16 15.25 12.26
N GLN A 134 -3.41 14.77 11.27
CA GLN A 134 -2.03 15.16 11.01
C GLN A 134 -1.93 16.12 9.82
N ALA A 135 -2.73 15.92 8.77
CA ALA A 135 -2.80 16.78 7.59
C ALA A 135 -4.18 16.63 6.91
N ILE A 136 -4.56 17.62 6.10
CA ILE A 136 -5.77 17.58 5.25
C ILE A 136 -5.35 17.83 3.81
N VAL A 137 -5.82 16.98 2.90
CA VAL A 137 -5.52 17.07 1.47
C VAL A 137 -6.79 17.11 0.62
N ASP A 138 -6.66 17.74 -0.55
CA ASP A 138 -7.62 17.67 -1.66
C ASP A 138 -7.07 16.72 -2.71
N ILE A 139 -7.78 15.61 -2.95
CA ILE A 139 -7.38 14.56 -3.89
C ILE A 139 -8.23 14.57 -5.17
N ASN A 140 -8.91 15.67 -5.47
CA ASN A 140 -9.82 15.75 -6.61
C ASN A 140 -9.14 15.26 -7.92
N GLY A 141 -9.72 14.23 -8.54
CA GLY A 141 -9.20 13.59 -9.74
C GLY A 141 -8.05 12.60 -9.53
N HIS A 142 -7.71 12.28 -8.28
CA HIS A 142 -6.61 11.40 -7.89
C HIS A 142 -7.09 10.34 -6.89
N GLY A 143 -6.26 9.30 -6.72
CA GLY A 143 -6.42 8.32 -5.66
C GLY A 143 -5.43 8.56 -4.52
N ILE A 144 -5.83 8.19 -3.31
CA ILE A 144 -4.98 8.15 -2.12
C ILE A 144 -5.12 6.80 -1.43
N SER A 145 -4.02 6.28 -0.89
CA SER A 145 -4.02 5.09 -0.05
C SER A 145 -3.02 5.24 1.08
N THR A 146 -3.22 4.49 2.17
CA THR A 146 -2.32 4.49 3.32
C THR A 146 -2.03 3.07 3.80
N SER A 147 -0.76 2.68 3.76
CA SER A 147 -0.24 1.48 4.42
C SER A 147 0.25 1.83 5.82
N GLY A 148 -0.13 1.04 6.81
CA GLY A 148 0.26 1.25 8.21
C GLY A 148 0.66 -0.05 8.90
N SER A 149 1.78 -0.02 9.64
CA SER A 149 2.24 -1.15 10.47
C SER A 149 1.61 -1.17 11.87
N TYR A 150 0.81 -0.16 12.20
CA TYR A 150 0.31 0.06 13.56
C TYR A 150 -1.02 -0.63 13.89
N ARG A 151 -1.83 -1.02 12.89
CA ARG A 151 -3.17 -1.61 13.12
C ARG A 151 -3.20 -3.14 13.07
N ASN A 152 -2.54 -3.72 12.07
CA ASN A 152 -2.61 -5.16 11.79
C ASN A 152 -1.31 -5.84 12.22
N TYR A 153 -1.30 -6.34 13.45
CA TYR A 153 -0.21 -7.09 14.05
C TYR A 153 -0.73 -8.17 15.00
N TYR A 154 0.09 -9.16 15.28
CA TYR A 154 -0.12 -10.08 16.41
C TYR A 154 1.18 -10.31 17.16
N GLU A 155 1.10 -10.94 18.33
CA GLU A 155 2.28 -11.30 19.12
C GLU A 155 2.65 -12.77 18.91
N LEU A 156 3.90 -13.05 18.55
CA LEU A 156 4.46 -14.39 18.40
C LEU A 156 5.80 -14.46 19.11
N ASP A 157 5.95 -15.43 20.00
CA ASP A 157 7.19 -15.61 20.79
C ASP A 157 7.66 -14.30 21.49
N GLY A 158 6.72 -13.50 22.00
CA GLY A 158 6.98 -12.24 22.69
C GLY A 158 7.34 -11.06 21.77
N LYS A 159 7.16 -11.19 20.46
CA LYS A 159 7.45 -10.14 19.46
C LYS A 159 6.20 -9.71 18.72
N ARG A 160 6.05 -8.41 18.51
CA ARG A 160 5.03 -7.83 17.63
C ARG A 160 5.39 -8.11 16.18
N ILE A 161 4.49 -8.78 15.46
CA ILE A 161 4.67 -9.20 14.07
C ILE A 161 3.77 -8.37 13.16
N SER A 162 4.37 -7.62 12.23
CA SER A 162 3.65 -6.90 11.17
C SER A 162 3.15 -7.88 10.10
N HIS A 163 1.98 -7.58 9.51
CA HIS A 163 1.45 -8.31 8.35
C HIS A 163 2.20 -8.04 7.04
N VAL A 164 3.00 -6.97 6.99
CA VAL A 164 3.81 -6.62 5.81
C VAL A 164 5.09 -7.46 5.81
N ILE A 165 5.23 -8.31 4.80
CA ILE A 165 6.38 -9.20 4.61
C ILE A 165 7.36 -8.59 3.61
N ASP A 166 8.64 -8.55 3.96
CA ASP A 166 9.72 -8.24 3.02
C ASP A 166 10.03 -9.47 2.16
N PRO A 167 9.81 -9.42 0.83
CA PRO A 167 10.06 -10.54 -0.08
C PRO A 167 11.54 -10.99 -0.11
N GLN A 168 12.48 -10.08 0.15
CA GLN A 168 13.92 -10.38 0.13
C GLN A 168 14.35 -11.19 1.35
N THR A 169 13.82 -10.89 2.52
CA THR A 169 14.14 -11.65 3.74
C THR A 169 13.19 -12.82 3.97
N GLY A 170 11.98 -12.74 3.42
CA GLY A 170 10.87 -13.65 3.69
C GLY A 170 10.30 -13.48 5.11
N ARG A 171 10.53 -12.33 5.74
CA ARG A 171 10.15 -12.03 7.12
C ARG A 171 9.30 -10.76 7.20
N PRO A 172 8.48 -10.62 8.25
CA PRO A 172 7.85 -9.37 8.64
C PRO A 172 8.87 -8.23 8.73
N ILE A 173 8.50 -7.04 8.25
CA ILE A 173 9.33 -5.83 8.39
C ILE A 173 9.59 -5.46 9.86
N ASP A 174 10.77 -4.91 10.14
CA ASP A 174 11.23 -4.59 11.50
C ASP A 174 11.77 -3.15 11.67
N HIS A 175 11.63 -2.29 10.67
CA HIS A 175 12.05 -0.90 10.72
C HIS A 175 11.03 0.02 11.42
N ASN A 176 11.42 1.28 11.66
CA ASN A 176 10.62 2.26 12.40
C ASN A 176 9.63 3.10 11.54
N LEU A 177 9.45 2.80 10.26
CA LEU A 177 8.38 3.42 9.46
C LEU A 177 7.01 2.87 9.87
N VAL A 178 6.11 3.77 10.27
CA VAL A 178 4.83 3.44 10.91
C VAL A 178 3.67 3.55 9.93
N SER A 179 3.73 4.56 9.05
CA SER A 179 2.71 4.83 8.05
C SER A 179 3.31 5.43 6.80
N VAL A 180 2.77 5.04 5.64
CA VAL A 180 3.04 5.63 4.34
C VAL A 180 1.70 5.93 3.69
N THR A 181 1.45 7.21 3.39
CA THR A 181 0.31 7.65 2.59
C THR A 181 0.81 8.11 1.22
N VAL A 182 0.20 7.61 0.16
CA VAL A 182 0.55 7.94 -1.22
C VAL A 182 -0.65 8.55 -1.93
N ILE A 183 -0.43 9.65 -2.65
CA ILE A 183 -1.39 10.18 -3.64
C ILE A 183 -0.83 9.86 -5.02
N ALA A 184 -1.67 9.33 -5.91
CA ALA A 184 -1.29 8.90 -7.25
C ALA A 184 -2.43 9.15 -8.25
N PRO A 185 -2.18 9.05 -9.57
CA PRO A 185 -3.23 9.23 -10.59
C PRO A 185 -4.44 8.29 -10.40
N THR A 186 -4.22 7.10 -9.83
CA THR A 186 -5.25 6.11 -9.51
C THR A 186 -5.08 5.61 -8.09
N ALA A 187 -6.17 5.18 -7.44
CA ALA A 187 -6.08 4.57 -6.11
C ALA A 187 -5.37 3.22 -6.16
N LEU A 188 -5.49 2.48 -7.26
CA LEU A 188 -4.71 1.28 -7.54
C LEU A 188 -3.20 1.53 -7.50
N GLU A 189 -2.72 2.64 -8.06
CA GLU A 189 -1.31 2.99 -7.99
C GLU A 189 -0.91 3.39 -6.57
N ALA A 190 -1.74 4.19 -5.88
CA ALA A 190 -1.46 4.61 -4.50
C ALA A 190 -1.31 3.41 -3.55
N ASP A 191 -2.22 2.43 -3.65
CA ASP A 191 -2.24 1.20 -2.85
C ASP A 191 -1.02 0.30 -3.15
N GLY A 192 -0.62 0.17 -4.42
CA GLY A 192 0.60 -0.55 -4.75
C GLY A 192 1.87 0.14 -4.23
N TRP A 193 1.94 1.47 -4.30
CA TRP A 193 3.10 2.23 -3.85
C TRP A 193 3.22 2.27 -2.33
N ASP A 194 2.13 2.42 -1.59
CA ASP A 194 2.18 2.53 -0.14
C ASP A 194 2.82 1.30 0.50
N THR A 195 2.53 0.11 -0.02
CA THR A 195 3.06 -1.16 0.47
C THR A 195 4.50 -1.34 0.07
N GLY A 196 4.86 -1.07 -1.19
CA GLY A 196 6.25 -1.15 -1.63
C GLY A 196 7.18 -0.21 -0.85
N LEU A 197 6.72 1.02 -0.60
CA LEU A 197 7.45 2.00 0.20
C LEU A 197 7.47 1.62 1.68
N MET A 198 6.39 1.02 2.20
CA MET A 198 6.36 0.47 3.55
C MET A 198 7.42 -0.63 3.69
N VAL A 199 7.53 -1.58 2.75
CA VAL A 199 8.53 -2.66 2.78
C VAL A 199 9.97 -2.13 2.74
N LEU A 200 10.24 -1.10 1.94
CA LEU A 200 11.58 -0.54 1.78
C LEU A 200 12.14 0.12 3.06
N GLY A 201 11.27 0.56 3.97
CA GLY A 201 11.64 1.39 5.10
C GLY A 201 12.03 2.82 4.71
N PRO A 202 12.25 3.71 5.69
CA PRO A 202 12.16 5.16 5.48
C PRO A 202 13.24 5.72 4.55
N GLN A 203 14.48 5.22 4.61
CA GLN A 203 15.60 5.75 3.82
C GLN A 203 15.46 5.36 2.34
N LYS A 204 15.35 4.06 2.04
CA LYS A 204 15.19 3.55 0.67
C LYS A 204 13.88 4.02 0.04
N ALA A 205 12.81 4.11 0.82
CA ALA A 205 11.54 4.66 0.33
C ALA A 205 11.68 6.12 -0.10
N GLN A 206 12.40 6.97 0.65
CA GLN A 206 12.65 8.35 0.25
C GLN A 206 13.49 8.47 -1.03
N GLU A 207 14.42 7.55 -1.27
CA GLU A 207 15.20 7.48 -2.51
C GLU A 207 14.29 7.18 -3.70
N VAL A 208 13.49 6.12 -3.61
CA VAL A 208 12.51 5.74 -4.66
C VAL A 208 11.50 6.86 -4.90
N VAL A 209 11.01 7.52 -3.84
CA VAL A 209 10.07 8.65 -3.97
C VAL A 209 10.69 9.81 -4.75
N LYS A 210 11.97 10.14 -4.51
CA LYS A 210 12.68 11.19 -5.24
C LYS A 210 12.91 10.81 -6.70
N GLU A 211 13.34 9.57 -6.95
CA GLU A 211 13.60 9.07 -8.30
C GLU A 211 12.34 9.04 -9.17
N GLN A 212 11.23 8.57 -8.59
CA GLN A 212 9.96 8.39 -9.30
C GLN A 212 9.04 9.62 -9.25
N GLY A 213 9.41 10.65 -8.47
CA GLY A 213 8.65 11.90 -8.34
C GLY A 213 7.28 11.71 -7.69
N LEU A 214 7.18 10.88 -6.65
CA LEU A 214 5.91 10.47 -6.05
C LEU A 214 5.40 11.47 -4.99
N ALA A 215 4.08 11.62 -4.88
CA ALA A 215 3.43 12.37 -3.80
C ALA A 215 3.22 11.47 -2.58
N VAL A 216 4.17 11.52 -1.64
CA VAL A 216 4.19 10.65 -0.44
C VAL A 216 4.31 11.43 0.85
N TYR A 217 3.60 10.96 1.88
CA TYR A 217 3.68 11.35 3.27
C TYR A 217 4.05 10.14 4.13
N MET A 218 5.08 10.26 4.97
CA MET A 218 5.59 9.18 5.82
C MET A 218 5.57 9.60 7.28
N ILE A 219 5.29 8.65 8.16
CA ILE A 219 5.39 8.82 9.62
C ILE A 219 6.31 7.76 10.19
N VAL A 220 7.35 8.21 10.88
CA VAL A 220 8.45 7.39 11.40
C VAL A 220 8.47 7.49 12.92
N LYS A 221 8.62 6.36 13.61
CA LYS A 221 8.79 6.31 15.07
C LYS A 221 10.19 6.80 15.43
N GLU A 222 10.27 7.77 16.34
CA GLU A 222 11.54 8.34 16.83
C GLU A 222 11.44 8.55 18.35
N GLY A 223 12.15 7.71 19.12
CA GLY A 223 12.03 7.65 20.58
C GLY A 223 10.58 7.39 21.01
N GLU A 224 10.08 8.17 21.98
CA GLU A 224 8.69 8.11 22.42
C GLU A 224 7.70 8.76 21.42
N GLY A 225 8.20 9.56 20.46
CA GLY A 225 7.39 10.35 19.55
C GLY A 225 7.32 9.81 18.12
N PHE A 226 6.84 10.65 17.22
CA PHE A 226 6.80 10.40 15.78
C PHE A 226 7.37 11.61 15.03
N LYS A 227 8.10 11.34 13.96
CA LYS A 227 8.58 12.33 12.99
C LYS A 227 7.86 12.11 11.67
N THR A 228 7.55 13.21 10.99
CA THR A 228 6.87 13.16 9.70
C THR A 228 7.79 13.66 8.60
N TRP A 229 7.60 13.11 7.40
CA TRP A 229 8.30 13.51 6.20
C TRP A 229 7.31 13.54 5.05
N MET A 230 7.42 14.52 4.16
CA MET A 230 6.60 14.56 2.96
C MET A 230 7.43 15.02 1.76
N SER A 231 7.17 14.41 0.62
CA SER A 231 7.75 14.80 -0.67
C SER A 231 7.27 16.20 -1.10
N PRO A 232 8.04 16.92 -1.95
CA PRO A 232 7.57 18.16 -2.56
C PRO A 232 6.24 18.01 -3.30
N GLN A 233 6.05 16.88 -3.99
CA GLN A 233 4.84 16.56 -4.74
C GLN A 233 3.62 16.39 -3.82
N PHE A 234 3.81 15.86 -2.60
CA PHE A 234 2.70 15.75 -1.65
C PHE A 234 2.16 17.12 -1.21
N ARG A 235 3.05 18.12 -1.07
CA ARG A 235 2.66 19.46 -0.60
C ARG A 235 1.67 20.15 -1.53
N THR A 236 1.65 19.81 -2.81
CA THR A 236 0.71 20.42 -3.78
C THR A 236 -0.73 20.03 -3.54
N PHE A 237 -0.99 19.00 -2.71
CA PHE A 237 -2.33 18.53 -2.36
C PHE A 237 -2.82 19.06 -1.00
N LEU A 238 -1.99 19.77 -0.23
CA LEU A 238 -2.38 20.27 1.10
C LEU A 238 -3.44 21.36 1.00
N VAL A 239 -4.47 21.26 1.83
CA VAL A 239 -5.51 22.28 1.98
C VAL A 239 -5.19 23.14 3.19
N GLY A 240 -4.87 24.43 2.97
CA GLY A 240 -4.69 25.41 4.05
C GLY A 240 -3.29 26.01 4.20
N GLU A 241 -2.28 25.55 3.46
CA GLU A 241 -1.00 26.27 3.30
C GLU A 241 -1.11 27.24 2.11
N LYS A 242 -1.88 28.32 2.27
CA LYS A 242 -1.64 29.53 1.48
C LYS A 242 -0.77 30.45 2.34
N ASN A 243 0.49 30.58 1.94
CA ASN A 243 1.51 31.58 2.31
C ASN A 243 1.33 32.33 3.63
#